data_AF-A0A2S7C3L6-F1
#
_entry.id   AF-A0A2S7C3L6-F1
#
_cell.length_a   1.000
_cell.length_b   1.000
_cell.length_c   1.000
_cell.angle_alpha   90.00
_cell.angle_beta   90.00
_cell.angle_gamma   90.00
#
_symmetry.space_group_name_H-M   'P 1'
#
loop_
_entity.id
_entity.type
_entity.pdbx_description
1 polymer ?
#
loop_
_entity_poly.entity_id
_entity_poly.type
_entity_poly.pdbx_seq_one_letter_code
_entity_poly.pdbx_strand_id
1 'polypeptide(L)'
;MAMTKSQINSGLIGFKGALYDTWNSAVFVNQSRDDEEWSGLYVGATVEVANDNVEPPESGTGTSYILEVSLTRALPVYAFDDRYLAQGNVGQELKAAYVKQQLGLPADKRLMPELGRLGCCYRGPLNEEGDVEIVIPTVLAPHVRMRKVQEVTFRRWMRS
;
A
#
# COMPACT_ATOMS: atom_id res chain seq x y z
N MET A 1 -14.63 10.16 12.98
CA MET A 1 -13.58 10.01 14.01
C MET A 1 -12.29 10.54 13.43
N ALA A 2 -11.36 10.98 14.28
CA ALA A 2 -10.29 11.91 13.91
C ALA A 2 -9.12 11.22 13.19
N MET A 3 -8.70 11.82 12.07
CA MET A 3 -7.36 11.63 11.53
C MET A 3 -6.34 11.91 12.64
N THR A 4 -5.41 10.97 12.85
CA THR A 4 -4.41 11.05 13.91
C THR A 4 -3.02 10.91 13.31
N LYS A 5 -2.10 11.82 13.69
CA LYS A 5 -0.69 11.68 13.35
C LYS A 5 0.00 10.79 14.37
N SER A 6 0.65 9.73 13.90
CA SER A 6 1.38 8.78 14.74
C SER A 6 2.67 8.30 14.04
N GLN A 7 3.31 7.26 14.56
CA GLN A 7 4.50 6.64 13.96
C GLN A 7 4.30 5.15 13.74
N ILE A 8 4.80 4.65 12.62
CA ILE A 8 5.04 3.24 12.39
C ILE A 8 6.48 2.96 12.79
N ASN A 9 6.69 2.06 13.75
CA ASN A 9 8.02 1.71 14.22
C ASN A 9 8.81 0.92 13.17
N SER A 10 10.13 0.89 13.30
CA SER A 10 10.97 -0.03 12.54
C SER A 10 10.62 -1.49 12.84
N GLY A 11 10.78 -2.38 11.86
CA GLY A 11 10.42 -3.79 11.96
C GLY A 11 9.29 -4.16 11.01
N LEU A 12 8.68 -5.33 11.24
CA LEU A 12 7.58 -5.85 10.42
C LEU A 12 6.35 -4.95 10.54
N ILE A 13 5.77 -4.58 9.39
CA ILE A 13 4.58 -3.71 9.31
C ILE A 13 3.40 -4.36 8.57
N GLY A 14 3.62 -5.48 7.90
CA GLY A 14 2.57 -6.22 7.20
C GLY A 14 3.12 -7.01 6.02
N PHE A 15 2.25 -7.28 5.05
CA PHE A 15 2.52 -8.16 3.92
C PHE A 15 2.07 -7.55 2.59
N LYS A 16 2.68 -7.99 1.49
CA LYS A 16 2.34 -7.56 0.13
C LYS A 16 2.33 -8.75 -0.82
N GLY A 17 1.25 -8.86 -1.60
CA GLY A 17 1.22 -9.63 -2.83
C GLY A 17 1.92 -8.85 -3.96
N ALA A 18 2.82 -9.51 -4.68
CA ALA A 18 3.62 -8.89 -5.73
C ALA A 18 3.95 -9.87 -6.85
N LEU A 19 4.00 -9.40 -8.09
CA LEU A 19 4.56 -10.15 -9.21
C LEU A 19 6.08 -10.36 -9.01
N TYR A 20 6.65 -11.36 -9.69
CA TYR A 20 8.09 -11.62 -9.66
C TYR A 20 8.91 -10.35 -9.85
N ASP A 21 8.52 -9.49 -10.80
CA ASP A 21 9.31 -8.31 -11.14
C ASP A 21 9.26 -7.20 -10.07
N THR A 22 8.37 -7.26 -9.08
CA THR A 22 8.29 -6.27 -7.99
C THR A 22 8.70 -6.84 -6.63
N TRP A 23 9.49 -7.93 -6.65
CA TRP A 23 9.84 -8.70 -5.46
C TRP A 23 10.66 -7.95 -4.39
N ASN A 24 11.27 -6.80 -4.71
CA ASN A 24 11.96 -5.95 -3.74
C ASN A 24 11.69 -4.45 -3.96
N SER A 25 11.97 -3.65 -2.93
CA SER A 25 11.61 -2.22 -2.89
C SER A 25 12.38 -1.38 -3.90
N ALA A 26 13.62 -1.75 -4.23
CA ALA A 26 14.39 -1.04 -5.25
C ALA A 26 13.76 -1.23 -6.64
N VAL A 27 13.28 -2.42 -6.96
CA VAL A 27 12.61 -2.66 -8.25
C VAL A 27 11.25 -1.96 -8.29
N PHE A 28 10.48 -1.98 -7.20
CA PHE A 28 9.28 -1.17 -7.06
C PHE A 28 9.56 0.31 -7.38
N VAL A 29 10.55 0.93 -6.72
CA VAL A 29 10.90 2.35 -6.94
C VAL A 29 11.20 2.66 -8.41
N ASN A 30 11.88 1.75 -9.12
CA ASN A 30 12.25 1.95 -10.51
C ASN A 30 11.08 1.81 -11.50
N GLN A 31 10.00 1.12 -11.11
CA GLN A 31 8.85 0.83 -11.97
C GLN A 31 7.64 1.72 -11.65
N SER A 32 7.55 2.22 -10.42
CA SER A 32 6.45 3.07 -9.96
C SER A 32 6.40 4.39 -10.69
N ARG A 33 5.19 4.78 -11.08
CA ARG A 33 4.88 6.11 -11.62
C ARG A 33 4.01 6.82 -10.58
N ASP A 34 4.40 8.04 -10.24
CA ASP A 34 3.69 8.89 -9.27
C ASP A 34 2.54 9.66 -9.98
N ASP A 35 1.78 8.97 -10.83
CA ASP A 35 0.78 9.56 -11.75
C ASP A 35 -0.68 9.43 -11.26
N GLU A 36 -0.94 8.53 -10.31
CA GLU A 36 -2.24 8.31 -9.67
C GLU A 36 -2.32 8.90 -8.25
N GLU A 37 -3.53 9.14 -7.73
CA GLU A 37 -3.74 9.62 -6.36
C GLU A 37 -3.10 8.71 -5.32
N TRP A 38 -3.21 7.40 -5.54
CA TRP A 38 -2.75 6.35 -4.62
C TRP A 38 -1.50 5.61 -5.13
N SER A 39 -0.67 6.29 -5.92
CA SER A 39 0.63 5.76 -6.40
C SER A 39 1.61 5.53 -5.23
N GLY A 40 1.64 4.31 -4.71
CA GLY A 40 2.44 3.96 -3.55
C GLY A 40 2.57 2.46 -3.32
N LEU A 41 3.40 2.10 -2.35
CA LEU A 41 3.59 0.72 -1.93
C LEU A 41 2.53 0.34 -0.90
N TYR A 42 1.56 -0.45 -1.34
CA TYR A 42 0.49 -0.99 -0.50
C TYR A 42 0.98 -2.15 0.36
N VAL A 43 0.61 -2.12 1.63
CA VAL A 43 0.91 -3.14 2.64
C VAL A 43 -0.39 -3.49 3.37
N GLY A 44 -0.80 -4.75 3.25
CA GLY A 44 -1.90 -5.31 4.02
C GLY A 44 -1.43 -5.73 5.42
N ALA A 45 -2.31 -5.65 6.42
CA ALA A 45 -1.97 -6.00 7.79
C ALA A 45 -1.63 -7.50 7.98
N THR A 46 -2.22 -8.38 7.18
CA THR A 46 -2.11 -9.84 7.33
C THR A 46 -1.64 -10.54 6.05
N VAL A 47 -1.18 -11.79 6.19
CA VAL A 47 -0.81 -12.63 5.05
C VAL A 47 -2.03 -12.89 4.18
N GLU A 48 -3.20 -13.11 4.78
CA GLU A 48 -4.46 -13.37 4.11
C GLU A 48 -4.84 -12.22 3.18
N VAL A 49 -4.80 -10.97 3.66
CA VAL A 49 -5.05 -9.78 2.83
C VAL A 49 -4.05 -9.71 1.68
N ALA A 50 -2.76 -9.92 1.94
CA ALA A 50 -1.76 -9.92 0.89
C ALA A 50 -1.99 -11.04 -0.13
N ASN A 51 -2.50 -12.18 0.33
CA ASN A 51 -2.75 -13.37 -0.45
C ASN A 51 -3.92 -13.22 -1.43
N ASP A 52 -4.99 -12.56 -0.98
CA ASP A 52 -6.19 -12.28 -1.78
C ASP A 52 -5.91 -11.24 -2.86
N ASN A 53 -4.90 -10.40 -2.65
CA ASN A 53 -4.44 -9.40 -3.61
C ASN A 53 -3.26 -9.86 -4.48
N VAL A 54 -2.89 -11.16 -4.46
CA VAL A 54 -1.87 -11.67 -5.38
C VAL A 54 -2.44 -11.77 -6.79
N GLU A 55 -1.95 -10.91 -7.67
CA GLU A 55 -2.32 -10.95 -9.08
C GLU A 55 -1.50 -11.99 -9.85
N PRO A 56 -2.11 -12.69 -10.83
CA PRO A 56 -1.39 -13.48 -11.81
C PRO A 56 -0.57 -12.57 -12.75
N PRO A 57 0.57 -13.05 -13.28
CA PRO A 57 1.25 -12.36 -14.38
C PRO A 57 0.33 -12.16 -15.58
N GLU A 58 0.57 -11.15 -16.42
CA GLU A 58 -0.27 -10.84 -17.59
C GLU A 58 -0.45 -12.01 -18.57
N SER A 59 0.54 -12.91 -18.63
CA SER A 59 0.48 -14.15 -19.42
C SER A 59 -0.48 -15.22 -18.85
N GLY A 60 -1.02 -14.98 -17.65
CA GLY A 60 -1.73 -15.95 -16.83
C GLY A 60 -0.86 -17.08 -16.29
N THR A 61 0.45 -17.07 -16.54
CA THR A 61 1.38 -18.15 -16.16
C THR A 61 2.68 -17.58 -15.64
N GLY A 62 3.09 -18.03 -14.46
CA GLY A 62 4.34 -17.61 -13.84
C GLY A 62 4.25 -17.63 -12.33
N THR A 63 5.13 -16.86 -11.68
CA THR A 63 5.24 -16.84 -10.22
C THR A 63 4.98 -15.43 -9.70
N SER A 64 4.14 -15.37 -8.68
CA SER A 64 3.97 -14.21 -7.83
C SER A 64 4.44 -14.58 -6.41
N TYR A 65 4.57 -13.58 -5.56
CA TYR A 65 5.14 -13.72 -4.22
C TYR A 65 4.26 -13.06 -3.18
N ILE A 66 4.26 -13.65 -1.99
CA ILE A 66 3.90 -12.95 -0.77
C ILE A 66 5.20 -12.51 -0.09
N LEU A 67 5.26 -11.23 0.23
CA LEU A 67 6.41 -10.58 0.83
C LEU A 67 6.04 -10.09 2.22
N GLU A 68 6.87 -10.37 3.21
CA GLU A 68 6.91 -9.58 4.45
C GLU A 68 7.47 -8.21 4.14
N VAL A 69 6.80 -7.18 4.64
CA VAL A 69 7.20 -5.78 4.48
C VAL A 69 7.63 -5.24 5.82
N SER A 70 8.86 -4.74 5.90
CA SER A 70 9.45 -4.19 7.12
C SER A 70 10.04 -2.81 6.89
N LEU A 71 9.99 -1.95 7.90
CA LEU A 71 10.66 -0.65 7.88
C LEU A 71 12.07 -0.73 8.49
N THR A 72 13.02 -0.08 7.83
CA THR A 72 14.41 0.08 8.31
C THR A 72 14.58 1.18 9.35
N ARG A 73 13.59 2.08 9.46
CA ARG A 73 13.49 3.16 10.45
C ARG A 73 12.03 3.50 10.70
N ALA A 74 11.73 4.13 11.83
CA ALA A 74 10.39 4.63 12.07
C ALA A 74 9.98 5.67 11.02
N LEU A 75 8.72 5.61 10.56
CA LEU A 75 8.15 6.59 9.63
C LEU A 75 6.88 7.22 10.24
N PRO A 76 6.69 8.55 10.12
CA PRO A 76 5.42 9.18 10.43
C PRO A 76 4.29 8.61 9.59
N VAL A 77 3.08 8.55 10.16
CA VAL A 77 1.88 8.11 9.46
C VAL A 77 0.67 8.95 9.86
N TYR A 78 -0.16 9.27 8.87
CA TYR A 78 -1.51 9.76 9.11
C TYR A 78 -2.47 8.56 9.11
N ALA A 79 -3.01 8.27 10.29
CA ALA A 79 -3.96 7.19 10.49
C ALA A 79 -5.40 7.73 10.41
N PHE A 80 -6.21 7.11 9.58
CA PHE A 80 -7.63 7.39 9.43
C PHE A 80 -8.44 6.23 10.00
N ASP A 81 -9.41 6.54 10.84
CA ASP A 81 -10.38 5.59 11.40
C ASP A 81 -11.79 6.11 11.08
N ASP A 82 -12.09 6.16 9.78
CA ASP A 82 -13.34 6.68 9.26
C ASP A 82 -14.03 5.62 8.40
N ARG A 83 -15.24 5.23 8.78
CA ARG A 83 -16.05 4.25 8.05
C ARG A 83 -16.37 4.70 6.63
N TYR A 84 -16.37 6.00 6.33
CA TYR A 84 -16.52 6.48 4.96
C TYR A 84 -15.41 5.93 4.04
N LEU A 85 -14.18 5.82 4.54
CA LEU A 85 -13.04 5.29 3.77
C LEU A 85 -13.09 3.76 3.63
N ALA A 86 -13.80 3.06 4.52
CA ALA A 86 -13.99 1.61 4.45
C ALA A 86 -15.00 1.20 3.36
N GLN A 87 -15.89 2.10 2.97
CA GLN A 87 -17.01 1.79 2.08
C GLN A 87 -16.54 1.40 0.67
N GLY A 88 -17.01 0.24 0.19
CA GLY A 88 -16.67 -0.28 -1.13
C GLY A 88 -17.30 0.48 -2.29
N ASN A 89 -18.40 1.21 -2.04
CA ASN A 89 -19.09 2.03 -3.03
C ASN A 89 -18.49 3.44 -3.19
N VAL A 90 -17.52 3.83 -2.36
CA VAL A 90 -16.80 5.10 -2.48
C VAL A 90 -15.57 4.89 -3.34
N GLY A 91 -15.53 5.53 -4.51
CA GLY A 91 -14.39 5.44 -5.42
C GLY A 91 -13.09 6.02 -4.86
N GLN A 92 -11.95 5.53 -5.35
CA GLN A 92 -10.62 5.93 -4.88
C GLN A 92 -10.35 7.44 -4.98
N GLU A 93 -10.89 8.10 -6.01
CA GLU A 93 -10.78 9.56 -6.20
C GLU A 93 -11.52 10.34 -5.09
N LEU A 94 -12.69 9.88 -4.67
CA LEU A 94 -13.45 10.50 -3.58
C LEU A 94 -12.75 10.28 -2.23
N LYS A 95 -12.19 9.09 -2.01
CA LYS A 95 -11.35 8.80 -0.84
C LYS A 95 -10.14 9.72 -0.80
N ALA A 96 -9.46 9.91 -1.94
CA ALA A 96 -8.32 10.81 -2.05
C ALA A 96 -8.70 12.27 -1.77
N ALA A 97 -9.80 12.75 -2.34
CA ALA A 97 -10.32 14.10 -2.09
C ALA A 97 -10.64 14.33 -0.62
N TYR A 98 -11.27 13.35 0.05
CA TYR A 98 -11.54 13.39 1.48
C TYR A 98 -10.24 13.48 2.29
N VAL A 99 -9.28 12.59 2.03
CA VAL A 99 -7.98 12.60 2.74
C VAL A 99 -7.25 13.92 2.53
N LYS A 100 -7.21 14.44 1.30
CA LYS A 100 -6.61 15.75 0.99
C LYS A 100 -7.28 16.86 1.79
N GLN A 101 -8.61 16.88 1.85
CA GLN A 101 -9.37 17.86 2.64
C GLN A 101 -9.01 17.78 4.13
N GLN A 102 -8.97 16.57 4.71
CA GLN A 102 -8.64 16.37 6.13
C GLN A 102 -7.21 16.80 6.48
N LEU A 103 -6.28 16.68 5.54
CA LEU A 103 -4.88 17.07 5.71
C LEU A 103 -4.58 18.52 5.30
N GLY A 104 -5.55 19.23 4.73
CA GLY A 104 -5.34 20.57 4.17
C GLY A 104 -4.40 20.57 2.95
N LEU A 105 -4.38 19.47 2.18
CA LEU A 105 -3.57 19.36 0.97
C LEU A 105 -4.27 20.00 -0.24
N PRO A 106 -3.53 20.53 -1.23
CA PRO A 106 -4.13 21.11 -2.43
C PRO A 106 -4.92 20.07 -3.23
N ALA A 107 -6.14 20.41 -3.64
CA ALA A 107 -7.04 19.50 -4.35
C ALA A 107 -6.50 19.09 -5.74
N ASP A 108 -5.74 19.97 -6.40
CA ASP A 108 -5.15 19.81 -7.73
C ASP A 108 -3.86 18.98 -7.72
N LYS A 109 -3.38 18.57 -6.55
CA LYS A 109 -2.19 17.72 -6.39
C LYS A 109 -2.59 16.29 -6.08
N ARG A 110 -1.75 15.35 -6.51
CA ARG A 110 -1.91 13.92 -6.21
C ARG A 110 -1.58 13.64 -4.74
N LEU A 111 -2.40 12.83 -4.09
CA LEU A 111 -2.29 12.57 -2.65
C LEU A 111 -0.95 11.93 -2.24
N MET A 112 -0.55 10.79 -2.84
CA MET A 112 0.68 10.09 -2.43
C MET A 112 1.96 10.92 -2.62
N PRO A 113 2.15 11.65 -3.73
CA PRO A 113 3.28 12.56 -3.87
C PRO A 113 3.35 13.65 -2.80
N GLU A 114 2.22 14.25 -2.42
CA GLU A 114 2.20 15.25 -1.34
C GLU A 114 2.52 14.63 0.02
N LEU A 115 1.97 13.44 0.33
CA LEU A 115 2.34 12.70 1.53
C LEU A 115 3.84 12.35 1.55
N GLY A 116 4.39 12.00 0.40
CA GLY A 116 5.83 11.77 0.21
C GLY A 116 6.67 13.01 0.53
N ARG A 117 6.25 14.21 0.08
CA ARG A 117 6.92 15.48 0.45
C ARG A 117 6.85 15.78 1.93
N LEU A 118 5.75 15.41 2.59
CA LEU A 118 5.60 15.51 4.05
C LEU A 118 6.39 14.42 4.81
N GLY A 119 6.99 13.45 4.11
CA GLY A 119 7.69 12.32 4.70
C GLY A 119 6.78 11.40 5.51
N CYS A 120 5.49 11.35 5.18
CA CYS A 120 4.47 10.62 5.94
C CYS A 120 3.85 9.49 5.10
N CYS A 121 3.51 8.38 5.75
CA CYS A 121 2.69 7.33 5.15
C CYS A 121 1.19 7.60 5.38
N TYR A 122 0.34 6.88 4.67
CA TYR A 122 -1.08 6.74 4.97
C TYR A 122 -1.36 5.41 5.66
N ARG A 123 -2.26 5.39 6.64
CA ARG A 123 -2.87 4.18 7.20
C ARG A 123 -4.37 4.40 7.28
N GLY A 124 -5.16 3.47 6.78
CA GLY A 124 -6.62 3.59 6.85
C GLY A 124 -7.36 2.30 6.58
N PRO A 125 -8.70 2.32 6.65
CA PRO A 125 -9.51 1.14 6.45
C PRO A 125 -9.43 0.68 5.00
N LEU A 126 -9.21 -0.62 4.81
CA LEU A 126 -9.21 -1.29 3.51
C LEU A 126 -10.64 -1.65 3.08
N ASN A 127 -11.45 -2.16 4.02
CA ASN A 127 -12.80 -2.67 3.77
C ASN A 127 -13.71 -2.47 4.99
N GLU A 128 -14.99 -2.81 4.83
CA GLU A 128 -16.02 -2.71 5.87
C GLU A 128 -15.87 -3.77 6.98
N GLU A 129 -15.03 -4.79 6.78
CA GLU A 129 -14.74 -5.86 7.76
C GLU A 129 -13.74 -5.41 8.83
N GLY A 130 -13.14 -4.22 8.65
CA GLY A 130 -12.21 -3.61 9.60
C GLY A 130 -10.74 -3.88 9.29
N ASP A 131 -10.44 -4.45 8.12
CA ASP A 131 -9.07 -4.56 7.66
C ASP A 131 -8.46 -3.19 7.43
N VAL A 132 -7.14 -3.11 7.59
CA VAL A 132 -6.37 -1.88 7.48
C VAL A 132 -5.26 -2.06 6.47
N GLU A 133 -5.08 -1.04 5.65
CA GLU A 133 -3.95 -0.91 4.74
C GLU A 133 -3.01 0.21 5.18
N ILE A 134 -1.74 0.06 4.80
CA ILE A 134 -0.74 1.12 4.84
C ILE A 134 -0.31 1.37 3.40
N VAL A 135 -0.31 2.65 2.99
CA VAL A 135 0.23 3.06 1.70
C VAL A 135 1.46 3.92 1.95
N ILE A 136 2.60 3.45 1.46
CA ILE A 136 3.90 4.12 1.60
C ILE A 136 4.20 4.86 0.29
N PRO A 137 4.31 6.20 0.30
CA PRO A 137 4.70 6.96 -0.89
C PRO A 137 6.01 6.44 -1.51
N THR A 138 6.12 6.45 -2.84
CA THR A 138 7.27 5.91 -3.57
C THR A 138 8.61 6.44 -3.06
N VAL A 139 8.69 7.75 -2.76
CA VAL A 139 9.91 8.39 -2.23
C VAL A 139 10.37 7.83 -0.88
N LEU A 140 9.48 7.19 -0.11
CA LEU A 140 9.78 6.58 1.18
C LEU A 140 10.08 5.07 1.07
N ALA A 141 9.83 4.45 -0.08
CA ALA A 141 10.10 3.03 -0.32
C ALA A 141 11.57 2.60 -0.15
N PRO A 142 12.61 3.45 -0.32
CA PRO A 142 13.98 3.10 0.06
C PRO A 142 14.17 2.74 1.55
N HIS A 143 13.22 3.11 2.41
CA HIS A 143 13.23 2.71 3.83
C HIS A 143 12.52 1.39 4.10
N VAL A 144 12.01 0.73 3.06
CA VAL A 144 11.28 -0.53 3.13
C VAL A 144 12.21 -1.69 2.75
N ARG A 145 12.17 -2.76 3.54
CA ARG A 145 12.72 -4.07 3.20
C ARG A 145 11.56 -5.00 2.89
N MET A 146 11.69 -5.75 1.80
CA MET A 146 10.75 -6.81 1.45
C MET A 146 11.46 -8.16 1.48
N ARG A 147 10.86 -9.13 2.15
CA ARG A 147 11.38 -10.50 2.26
C ARG A 147 10.33 -11.46 1.74
N LYS A 148 10.68 -12.25 0.73
CA LYS A 148 9.82 -13.33 0.24
C LYS A 148 9.55 -14.34 1.35
N VAL A 149 8.28 -14.63 1.59
CA VAL A 149 7.83 -15.67 2.53
C VAL A 149 7.09 -16.81 1.85
N GLN A 150 6.44 -16.54 0.70
CA GLN A 150 5.73 -17.57 -0.06
C GLN A 150 5.82 -17.31 -1.56
N GLU A 151 5.87 -18.40 -2.34
CA GLU A 151 5.70 -18.39 -3.79
C GLU A 151 4.29 -18.84 -4.14
N VAL A 152 3.71 -18.18 -5.14
CA VAL A 152 2.39 -18.50 -5.68
C VAL A 152 2.54 -18.75 -7.16
N THR A 153 2.31 -19.98 -7.60
CA THR A 153 2.44 -20.33 -9.02
C THR A 153 1.08 -20.24 -9.70
N PHE A 154 1.07 -19.65 -10.89
CA PHE A 154 -0.10 -19.57 -11.76
C PHE A 154 0.09 -20.42 -13.01
N ARG A 155 -0.96 -21.14 -13.39
CA ARG A 155 -1.08 -21.87 -14.65
C ARG A 155 -2.39 -21.50 -15.33
N ARG A 156 -2.34 -20.75 -16.42
CA ARG A 156 -3.54 -20.28 -17.16
C ARG A 156 -4.57 -19.63 -16.23
N TRP A 157 -4.13 -18.65 -15.43
CA TRP A 157 -4.93 -17.89 -14.45
C TRP A 157 -5.41 -18.69 -13.24
N MET A 158 -5.18 -20.01 -13.21
CA MET A 158 -5.45 -20.83 -12.05
C MET A 158 -4.26 -20.81 -11.11
N ARG A 159 -4.54 -20.56 -9.83
CA ARG A 159 -3.57 -20.62 -8.76
C ARG A 159 -3.33 -22.08 -8.36
N SER A 160 -2.07 -22.49 -8.29
CA SER A 160 -1.64 -23.83 -7.85
C SER A 160 -0.93 -23.80 -6.51
#